data_AF-A0A412VJG3-F1
#
_entry.id   AF-A0A412VJG3-F1
#
_cell.length_a   1.000
_cell.length_b   1.000
_cell.length_c   1.000
_cell.angle_alpha   90.00
_cell.angle_beta   90.00
_cell.angle_gamma   90.00
#
_symmetry.space_group_name_H-M   'P 1'
#
loop_
_entity.id
_entity.type
_entity.pdbx_description
1 polymer ?
#
loop_
_entity_poly.entity_id
_entity_poly.type
_entity_poly.pdbx_seq_one_letter_code
_entity_poly.pdbx_strand_id
1 'polypeptide(L)'
;MGSFIARQPNGLLCRFSSVVDTITDYNMTDEEYIEMCAEKARKEAKEVLKYHIRPFNCVKEQFVPNNMSNKEFKQIIKKMETPRK
;
A
#
# COMPACT_ATOMS: atom_id res chain seq x y z
N MET A 1 4.40 13.78 4.10
CA MET A 1 4.65 12.96 5.31
C MET A 1 3.95 13.64 6.47
N GLY A 2 2.91 13.05 7.04
CA GLY A 2 2.04 13.71 8.03
C GLY A 2 2.28 13.32 9.50
N SER A 3 3.26 12.45 9.77
CA SER A 3 3.56 11.96 11.12
C SER A 3 4.94 11.33 11.21
N PHE A 4 5.52 11.28 12.42
CA PHE A 4 6.75 10.55 12.73
C PHE A 4 6.64 9.78 14.06
N ILE A 5 7.58 8.85 14.28
CA ILE A 5 7.70 8.06 15.51
C ILE A 5 8.92 8.53 16.30
N ALA A 6 8.78 8.63 17.61
CA ALA A 6 9.87 8.94 18.53
C ALA A 6 9.91 7.91 19.66
N ARG A 7 11.12 7.60 20.14
CA ARG A 7 11.31 6.78 21.34
C ARG A 7 11.20 7.68 22.57
N GLN A 8 10.37 7.26 23.51
CA GLN A 8 10.12 7.93 24.78
C GLN A 8 11.22 7.61 25.80
N PRO A 9 11.40 8.43 26.86
CA PRO A 9 12.39 8.14 27.92
C PRO A 9 12.20 6.81 28.66
N ASN A 10 10.97 6.26 28.65
CA ASN A 10 10.66 4.95 29.23
C ASN A 10 10.99 3.76 28.30
N GLY A 11 11.55 4.02 27.11
CA GLY A 11 11.93 3.00 26.13
C GLY A 11 10.83 2.64 25.10
N LEU A 12 9.59 3.05 25.33
CA LEU A 12 8.46 2.81 24.42
C LEU A 12 8.40 3.86 23.28
N LEU A 13 7.45 3.70 22.37
CA LEU A 13 7.26 4.55 21.20
C LEU A 13 6.05 5.48 21.37
N CYS A 14 6.16 6.67 20.80
CA CYS A 14 5.02 7.54 20.53
C CYS A 14 4.99 7.97 19.06
N ARG A 15 3.79 8.28 18.57
CA ARG A 15 3.53 8.83 17.25
C ARG A 15 3.05 10.26 17.38
N PHE A 16 3.74 11.18 16.70
CA PHE A 16 3.34 12.56 16.57
C PHE A 16 2.81 12.82 15.15
N SER A 17 1.67 13.51 15.06
CA SER A 17 1.08 13.90 13.78
C SER A 17 1.33 15.39 13.53
N SER A 18 2.02 15.71 12.45
CA SER A 18 2.21 17.09 12.00
C SER A 18 0.99 17.67 11.31
N VAL A 19 -0.03 16.85 11.03
CA VAL A 19 -1.30 17.31 10.43
C VAL A 19 -2.24 17.90 11.48
N VAL A 20 -2.28 17.29 12.66
CA VAL A 20 -3.14 17.73 13.78
C VAL A 20 -2.33 18.30 14.94
N ASP A 21 -1.02 18.43 14.76
CA ASP A 21 -0.04 18.99 15.71
C ASP A 21 -0.12 18.39 17.13
N THR A 22 -0.24 17.07 17.22
CA THR A 22 -0.37 16.39 18.51
C THR A 22 0.10 14.94 18.49
N ILE A 23 0.30 14.39 19.69
CA ILE A 23 0.56 12.97 19.92
C ILE A 23 -0.74 12.20 19.67
N THR A 24 -0.70 11.23 18.76
CA THR A 24 -1.88 10.41 18.43
C THR A 24 -1.85 9.06 19.12
N ASP A 25 -0.65 8.53 19.36
CA ASP A 25 -0.43 7.21 19.94
C ASP A 25 0.83 7.29 20.82
N TYR A 26 0.86 6.62 21.97
CA TYR A 26 1.97 6.70 22.92
C TYR A 26 2.07 5.42 23.75
N ASN A 27 3.23 5.20 24.38
CA ASN A 27 3.52 4.00 25.17
C ASN A 27 3.33 2.70 24.37
N MET A 28 3.62 2.72 23.07
CA MET A 28 3.58 1.51 22.24
C MET A 28 4.90 0.77 22.31
N THR A 29 4.85 -0.55 22.35
CA THR A 29 5.99 -1.42 22.05
C THR A 29 6.33 -1.36 20.56
N ASP A 30 7.53 -1.83 20.20
CA ASP A 30 7.96 -1.93 18.81
C ASP A 30 7.00 -2.88 18.04
N GLU A 31 6.55 -3.99 18.67
CA GLU A 31 5.58 -4.94 18.12
C GLU A 31 4.18 -4.34 17.91
N GLU A 32 3.65 -3.58 18.87
CA GLU A 32 2.35 -2.92 18.73
C GLU A 32 2.36 -1.91 17.57
N TYR A 33 3.46 -1.18 17.39
CA TYR A 33 3.61 -0.27 16.26
C TYR A 33 3.64 -1.02 14.91
N ILE A 34 4.33 -2.16 14.84
CA ILE A 34 4.37 -3.02 13.65
C ILE A 34 2.97 -3.55 13.33
N GLU A 35 2.25 -4.08 14.33
CA GLU A 35 0.92 -4.62 14.11
C GLU A 35 -0.07 -3.54 13.67
N MET A 36 -0.04 -2.35 14.30
CA MET A 36 -0.85 -1.21 13.87
C MET A 36 -0.59 -0.86 12.39
N CYS A 37 0.67 -0.87 11.94
CA CYS A 37 1.01 -0.64 10.54
C CYS A 37 0.49 -1.76 9.63
N ALA A 38 0.61 -3.02 10.04
CA ALA A 38 0.13 -4.18 9.30
C ALA A 38 -1.40 -4.16 9.14
N GLU A 39 -2.14 -3.85 10.19
CA GLU A 39 -3.60 -3.73 10.14
C GLU A 39 -4.05 -2.62 9.20
N LYS A 40 -3.42 -1.44 9.27
CA LYS A 40 -3.70 -0.31 8.37
C LYS A 40 -3.47 -0.71 6.91
N ALA A 41 -2.31 -1.31 6.60
CA ALA A 41 -2.00 -1.76 5.25
C ALA A 41 -2.98 -2.83 4.75
N ARG A 42 -3.39 -3.78 5.61
CA ARG A 42 -4.40 -4.79 5.27
C ARG A 42 -5.76 -4.17 4.99
N LYS A 43 -6.18 -3.18 5.77
CA LYS A 43 -7.44 -2.47 5.57
C LYS A 43 -7.42 -1.69 4.26
N GLU A 44 -6.36 -0.93 4.00
CA GLU A 44 -6.19 -0.19 2.74
C GLU A 44 -6.20 -1.13 1.53
N ALA A 45 -5.49 -2.25 1.59
CA ALA A 45 -5.51 -3.24 0.52
C ALA A 45 -6.92 -3.78 0.24
N LYS A 46 -7.69 -4.09 1.30
CA LYS A 46 -9.09 -4.54 1.16
C LYS A 46 -9.98 -3.47 0.52
N GLU A 47 -9.82 -2.20 0.90
CA GLU A 47 -10.57 -1.09 0.32
C GLU A 47 -10.24 -0.90 -1.18
N VAL A 48 -8.96 -1.00 -1.55
CA VAL A 48 -8.52 -0.97 -2.96
C VAL A 48 -9.18 -2.09 -3.76
N LEU A 49 -9.17 -3.31 -3.22
CA LEU A 49 -9.80 -4.45 -3.89
C LEU A 49 -11.33 -4.30 -3.98
N LYS A 50 -11.96 -3.63 -3.03
CA LYS A 50 -13.41 -3.46 -3.00
C LYS A 50 -13.91 -2.34 -3.91
N TYR A 51 -13.21 -1.22 -3.93
CA TYR A 51 -13.72 0.03 -4.53
C TYR A 51 -12.91 0.54 -5.72
N HIS A 52 -11.67 0.06 -5.90
CA HIS A 52 -10.74 0.63 -6.88
C HIS A 52 -10.26 -0.36 -7.94
N ILE A 53 -10.78 -1.59 -7.98
CA ILE A 53 -10.51 -2.52 -9.08
C ILE A 53 -11.10 -1.96 -10.37
N ARG A 54 -10.25 -1.86 -11.40
CA ARG A 54 -10.64 -1.46 -12.74
C ARG A 54 -10.79 -2.67 -13.66
N PRO A 55 -11.62 -2.58 -14.71
CA PRO A 55 -11.67 -3.60 -15.74
C PRO A 55 -10.28 -3.85 -16.35
N PHE A 56 -9.99 -5.11 -16.68
CA PHE A 56 -8.69 -5.50 -17.23
C PHE A 56 -8.36 -4.79 -18.56
N ASN A 57 -9.37 -4.38 -19.34
CA ASN A 57 -9.16 -3.66 -20.60
C ASN A 57 -8.41 -2.33 -20.42
N CYS A 58 -8.55 -1.68 -19.26
CA CYS A 58 -7.82 -0.45 -18.95
C CYS A 58 -6.30 -0.65 -19.02
N VAL A 59 -5.79 -1.87 -18.78
CA VAL A 59 -4.36 -2.18 -18.91
C VAL A 59 -3.90 -2.01 -20.36
N LYS A 60 -4.73 -2.40 -21.34
CA LYS A 60 -4.42 -2.27 -22.76
C LYS A 60 -4.52 -0.82 -23.23
N GLU A 61 -5.54 -0.10 -22.75
CA GLU A 61 -5.80 1.31 -23.11
C GLU A 61 -4.69 2.26 -22.60
N GLN A 62 -4.14 1.98 -21.42
CA GLN A 62 -3.14 2.84 -20.78
C GLN A 62 -1.70 2.46 -21.13
N PHE A 63 -1.49 1.38 -21.88
CA PHE A 63 -0.13 0.90 -22.17
C PHE A 63 0.58 1.81 -23.18
N VAL A 64 1.76 2.30 -22.78
CA VAL A 64 2.70 3.03 -23.64
C VAL A 64 4.06 2.32 -23.59
N PRO A 65 4.67 1.98 -24.74
CA PRO A 65 5.86 1.13 -24.81
C PRO A 65 7.17 1.86 -24.46
N ASN A 66 7.19 2.55 -23.32
CA ASN A 66 8.37 3.28 -22.84
C ASN A 66 9.39 2.35 -22.17
N ASN A 67 8.90 1.37 -21.41
CA ASN A 67 9.73 0.47 -20.58
C ASN A 67 9.58 -1.01 -20.97
N MET A 68 8.69 -1.32 -21.91
CA MET A 68 8.38 -2.67 -22.36
C MET A 68 8.00 -2.63 -23.83
N SER A 69 8.47 -3.59 -24.63
CA SER A 69 8.08 -3.64 -26.04
C SER A 69 6.62 -4.10 -26.22
N ASN A 70 6.00 -3.71 -27.33
CA ASN A 70 4.66 -4.18 -27.71
C ASN A 70 4.58 -5.71 -27.80
N LYS A 71 5.67 -6.38 -28.21
CA LYS A 71 5.70 -7.85 -28.35
C LYS A 71 5.64 -8.53 -26.99
N GLU A 72 6.44 -8.06 -26.04
CA GLU A 72 6.45 -8.58 -24.67
C GLU A 72 5.11 -8.33 -23.97
N PHE A 73 4.56 -7.13 -24.08
CA PHE A 73 3.25 -6.79 -23.50
C PHE A 73 2.14 -7.73 -24.02
N LYS A 74 2.07 -7.96 -25.33
CA LYS A 74 1.10 -8.89 -25.94
C LYS A 74 1.24 -10.32 -25.41
N GLN A 75 2.47 -10.79 -25.17
CA GLN A 75 2.70 -12.12 -24.60
C GLN A 75 2.20 -12.22 -23.16
N ILE A 76 2.40 -11.18 -22.34
CA ILE A 76 1.94 -11.16 -20.94
C ILE A 76 0.42 -11.08 -20.88
N ILE A 77 -0.22 -10.21 -21.68
CA ILE A 77 -1.69 -10.12 -21.78
C ILE A 77 -2.29 -11.49 -22.08
N LYS A 78 -1.76 -12.20 -23.09
CA LYS A 78 -2.25 -13.53 -23.44
C LYS A 78 -2.17 -14.52 -22.27
N LYS A 79 -1.10 -14.47 -21.47
CA LYS A 79 -0.97 -15.30 -20.26
C LYS A 79 -1.99 -14.91 -19.19
N MET A 80 -2.26 -13.62 -19.00
CA MET A 80 -3.23 -13.12 -18.02
C MET A 80 -4.69 -13.42 -18.41
N GLU A 81 -4.99 -13.46 -19.70
CA GLU A 81 -6.31 -13.84 -20.23
C GLU A 81 -6.57 -15.35 -20.17
N THR A 82 -5.52 -16.16 -20.05
CA THR A 82 -5.66 -17.61 -19.92
C THR A 82 -6.04 -17.94 -18.48
N PRO A 83 -7.20 -18.58 -18.22
CA PRO A 83 -7.59 -18.97 -16.87
C PRO A 83 -6.53 -19.86 -16.24
N ARG A 84 -6.22 -19.64 -14.95
CA ARG A 84 -5.41 -20.60 -14.20
C ARG A 84 -6.22 -21.88 -14.04
N LYS A 85 -5.66 -23.01 -14.47
CA LYS A 85 -6.18 -24.35 -14.19
C LYS A 85 -6.05 -24.69 -12.72
#